data_AF-A0A960QF32-F1
#
_entry.id   AF-A0A960QF32-F1
#
_cell.length_a   1.000
_cell.length_b   1.000
_cell.length_c   1.000
_cell.angle_alpha   90.00
_cell.angle_beta   90.00
_cell.angle_gamma   90.00
#
_symmetry.space_group_name_H-M   'P 1'
#
loop_
_entity.id
_entity.type
_entity.pdbx_description
1 polymer ?
#
loop_
_entity_poly.entity_id
_entity_poly.type
_entity_poly.pdbx_seq_one_letter_code
_entity_poly.pdbx_strand_id
1 'polypeptide(L)'
;MPWNRKKSDFPIVRIDDRLLHGQVVVGWAGALGLEWLILVNDRVSENKGLSAAIKAGVPPEIRADVVTFDQAVNDMIAGEYAQKKSMLVLESPGDALRLLHKGVALRKLHVGGLHFREGSEELLPYVFLSNWDRMALDEMLERGVRITCQDIPSTTPVAYRG
;
A
#
# COMPACT_ATOMS: atom_id res chain seq x y z
N MET A 1 -11.94 28.33 17.65
CA MET A 1 -11.31 28.47 16.31
C MET A 1 -10.91 27.07 15.85
N PRO A 2 -11.52 26.49 14.79
CA PRO A 2 -11.13 25.15 14.38
C PRO A 2 -9.85 25.24 13.56
N TRP A 3 -8.86 24.49 14.03
CA TRP A 3 -7.51 24.42 13.50
C TRP A 3 -7.50 23.90 12.06
N ASN A 4 -6.80 24.62 11.20
CA ASN A 4 -6.48 24.22 9.83
C ASN A 4 -5.40 23.11 9.88
N ARG A 5 -5.81 21.87 10.18
CA ARG A 5 -4.94 20.69 10.05
C ARG A 5 -4.60 20.57 8.56
N LYS A 6 -3.35 20.84 8.17
CA LYS A 6 -2.83 20.41 6.87
C LYS A 6 -3.21 18.94 6.71
N LYS A 7 -3.96 18.57 5.67
CA LYS A 7 -4.22 17.14 5.37
C LYS A 7 -2.87 16.44 5.38
N SER A 8 -2.70 15.49 6.30
CA SER A 8 -1.46 14.72 6.38
C SER A 8 -1.31 13.92 5.08
N ASP A 9 -0.06 13.72 4.64
CA ASP A 9 0.30 12.88 3.47
C ASP A 9 0.06 11.37 3.75
N PHE A 10 -0.83 11.06 4.71
CA PHE A 10 -1.12 9.72 5.21
C PHE A 10 -2.56 9.29 4.89
N PRO A 11 -2.78 7.99 4.65
CA PRO A 11 -1.77 6.94 4.67
C PRO A 11 -0.84 7.00 3.45
N ILE A 12 0.39 6.52 3.63
CA ILE A 12 1.22 6.11 2.50
C ILE A 12 0.58 4.86 1.92
N VAL A 13 0.31 4.85 0.62
CA VAL A 13 -0.28 3.68 -0.05
C VAL A 13 0.84 2.92 -0.77
N ARG A 14 1.03 1.66 -0.38
CA ARG A 14 2.06 0.76 -0.91
C ARG A 14 1.43 -0.49 -1.49
N ILE A 15 1.95 -0.96 -2.62
CA ILE A 15 1.65 -2.28 -3.18
C ILE A 15 2.79 -3.24 -2.83
N ASP A 16 2.47 -4.36 -2.22
CA ASP A 16 3.40 -5.44 -1.91
C ASP A 16 2.63 -6.78 -1.91
N ASP A 17 2.86 -7.63 -2.91
CA ASP A 17 2.11 -8.89 -3.06
C ASP A 17 2.43 -9.94 -1.99
N ARG A 18 3.47 -9.70 -1.19
CA ARG A 18 3.81 -10.50 -0.01
C ARG A 18 3.20 -9.92 1.28
N LEU A 19 2.34 -8.90 1.18
CA LEU A 19 1.55 -8.32 2.27
C LEU A 19 2.44 -7.63 3.33
N LEU A 20 2.14 -7.80 4.62
CA LEU A 20 3.06 -7.37 5.69
C LEU A 20 4.05 -8.49 5.99
N HIS A 21 5.26 -8.39 5.44
CA HIS A 21 6.28 -9.43 5.58
C HIS A 21 7.70 -8.88 5.84
N GLY A 22 8.47 -9.71 6.54
CA GLY A 22 9.93 -9.60 6.66
C GLY A 22 10.43 -8.26 7.22
N GLN A 23 11.70 -7.99 6.93
CA GLN A 23 12.36 -6.73 7.31
C GLN A 23 11.95 -5.55 6.41
N VAL A 24 11.19 -5.78 5.33
CA VAL A 24 10.81 -4.73 4.38
C VAL A 24 9.81 -3.79 5.01
N VAL A 25 8.67 -4.30 5.49
CA VAL A 25 7.64 -3.47 6.13
C VAL A 25 8.14 -2.89 7.46
N VAL A 26 8.94 -3.65 8.21
CA VAL A 26 9.59 -3.16 9.46
C VAL A 26 10.58 -2.05 9.16
N GLY A 27 11.41 -2.20 8.12
CA GLY A 27 12.37 -1.18 7.69
C GLY A 27 11.68 0.10 7.25
N TRP A 28 10.58 -0.02 6.50
CA TRP A 28 9.74 1.12 6.14
C TRP A 28 9.09 1.80 7.35
N ALA A 29 8.60 1.01 8.31
CA ALA A 29 8.01 1.54 9.53
C ALA A 29 9.04 2.32 10.37
N GLY A 30 10.25 1.79 10.53
CA GLY A 30 11.33 2.49 11.24
C GLY A 30 11.80 3.75 10.50
N ALA A 31 12.08 3.65 9.21
CA ALA A 31 12.61 4.75 8.40
C ALA A 31 11.64 5.95 8.32
N LEU A 32 10.34 5.69 8.34
CA LEU A 32 9.30 6.73 8.25
C LEU A 32 8.69 7.09 9.62
N GLY A 33 9.06 6.36 10.68
CA GLY A 33 8.45 6.48 12.00
C GLY A 33 6.94 6.22 11.95
N LEU A 34 6.51 5.15 11.28
CA LEU A 34 5.11 4.76 11.19
C LEU A 34 4.60 4.27 12.54
N GLU A 35 3.36 4.61 12.85
CA GLU A 35 2.65 4.22 14.07
C GLU A 35 1.53 3.21 13.76
N TRP A 36 1.16 3.06 12.49
CA TRP A 36 0.05 2.22 12.07
C TRP A 36 0.27 1.60 10.70
N LEU A 37 0.18 0.27 10.62
CA LEU A 37 0.14 -0.50 9.39
C LEU A 37 -1.25 -1.07 9.17
N ILE A 38 -1.78 -0.90 7.96
CA ILE A 38 -3.09 -1.41 7.56
C ILE A 38 -2.88 -2.32 6.36
N LEU A 39 -3.20 -3.60 6.49
CA LEU A 39 -3.27 -4.52 5.37
C LEU A 39 -4.70 -4.59 4.87
N VAL A 40 -4.92 -4.33 3.58
CA VAL A 40 -6.23 -4.51 2.95
C VAL A 40 -6.22 -5.85 2.22
N ASN A 41 -6.94 -6.84 2.78
CA ASN A 41 -7.05 -8.16 2.18
C ASN A 41 -8.25 -8.91 2.78
N ASP A 42 -9.32 -9.08 1.99
CA ASP A 42 -10.55 -9.71 2.44
C ASP A 42 -10.29 -11.12 2.99
N ARG A 43 -9.54 -11.94 2.24
CA ARG A 43 -9.21 -13.33 2.62
C ARG A 43 -8.45 -13.40 3.95
N VAL A 44 -7.48 -12.52 4.18
CA VAL A 44 -6.74 -12.49 5.45
C VAL A 44 -7.64 -11.96 6.57
N SER A 45 -8.46 -10.94 6.30
CA SER A 45 -9.32 -10.32 7.31
C SER A 45 -10.35 -11.30 7.89
N GLU A 46 -10.85 -12.21 7.06
CA GLU A 46 -11.82 -13.24 7.46
C GLU A 46 -11.15 -14.45 8.15
N ASN A 47 -9.84 -14.65 7.97
CA ASN A 47 -9.08 -15.72 8.59
C ASN A 47 -8.33 -15.24 9.83
N LYS A 48 -8.91 -15.49 11.01
CA LYS A 48 -8.32 -15.08 12.31
C LYS A 48 -6.88 -15.59 12.53
N GLY A 49 -6.58 -16.82 12.11
CA GLY A 49 -5.25 -17.41 12.27
C GLY A 49 -4.22 -16.71 11.39
N LEU A 50 -4.53 -16.49 10.12
CA LEU A 50 -3.67 -15.79 9.18
C LEU A 50 -3.49 -14.31 9.55
N SER A 51 -4.57 -13.65 9.94
CA SER A 51 -4.54 -12.27 10.45
C SER A 51 -3.64 -12.13 11.68
N ALA A 52 -3.73 -13.06 12.63
CA ALA A 52 -2.86 -13.08 13.81
C ALA A 52 -1.39 -13.33 13.44
N ALA A 53 -1.12 -14.28 12.54
CA ALA A 53 0.24 -14.59 12.09
C ALA A 53 0.91 -13.40 11.39
N ILE A 54 0.17 -12.69 10.52
CA ILE A 54 0.67 -11.48 9.86
C ILE A 54 0.96 -10.38 10.89
N LYS A 55 0.03 -10.14 11.82
CA LYS A 55 0.21 -9.11 12.86
C LYS A 55 1.37 -9.43 13.81
N ALA A 56 1.65 -10.70 14.07
CA ALA A 56 2.79 -11.13 14.89
C ALA A 56 4.16 -10.80 14.25
N GLY A 57 4.21 -10.58 12.93
CA GLY A 57 5.42 -10.14 12.23
C GLY A 57 5.69 -8.63 12.34
N VAL A 58 4.77 -7.86 12.92
CA VAL A 58 4.90 -6.41 13.11
C VAL A 58 5.42 -6.12 14.53
N PRO A 59 6.38 -5.17 14.70
CA PRO A 59 6.87 -4.78 16.02
C PRO A 59 5.72 -4.30 16.94
N PRO A 60 5.74 -4.66 18.23
CA PRO A 60 4.61 -4.43 19.15
C PRO A 60 4.29 -2.96 19.38
N GLU A 61 5.25 -2.06 19.17
CA GLU A 61 5.10 -0.61 19.23
C GLU A 61 4.27 -0.02 18.07
N ILE A 62 4.09 -0.76 16.97
CA ILE A 62 3.33 -0.34 15.78
C ILE A 62 1.97 -1.03 15.79
N ARG A 63 0.88 -0.25 15.68
CA ARG A 63 -0.45 -0.82 15.51
C ARG A 63 -0.52 -1.52 14.14
N ALA A 64 -1.05 -2.73 14.08
CA ALA A 64 -1.29 -3.44 12.84
C ALA A 64 -2.75 -3.90 12.74
N ASP A 65 -3.43 -3.53 11.66
CA ASP A 65 -4.78 -3.99 11.35
C ASP A 65 -4.81 -4.71 10.00
N VAL A 66 -5.70 -5.70 9.89
CA VAL A 66 -6.07 -6.32 8.61
C VAL A 66 -7.54 -6.05 8.41
N VAL A 67 -7.89 -5.41 7.31
CA VAL A 67 -9.25 -4.95 7.03
C VAL A 67 -9.72 -5.45 5.66
N THR A 68 -11.04 -5.46 5.48
CA THR A 68 -11.65 -5.68 4.18
C THR A 68 -11.43 -4.49 3.26
N PHE A 69 -11.58 -4.70 1.95
CA PHE A 69 -11.51 -3.64 0.96
C PHE A 69 -12.56 -2.55 1.19
N ASP A 70 -13.81 -2.94 1.49
CA ASP A 70 -14.89 -1.98 1.72
C ASP A 70 -14.66 -1.15 2.99
N GLN A 71 -14.13 -1.76 4.06
CA GLN A 71 -13.74 -1.02 5.26
C GLN A 71 -12.63 -0.01 4.94
N ALA A 72 -11.61 -0.44 4.19
CA ALA A 72 -10.51 0.44 3.79
C ALA A 72 -11.00 1.65 2.97
N VAL A 73 -11.93 1.46 2.03
CA VAL A 73 -12.54 2.55 1.25
C VAL A 73 -13.24 3.55 2.17
N ASN A 74 -14.09 3.07 3.08
CA ASN A 74 -14.85 3.93 3.99
C ASN A 74 -13.91 4.75 4.90
N ASP A 75 -12.92 4.10 5.49
CA ASP A 75 -11.96 4.74 6.39
C ASP A 75 -11.02 5.72 5.67
N MET A 76 -10.65 5.42 4.42
CA MET A 76 -9.87 6.33 3.58
C MET A 76 -10.65 7.60 3.26
N ILE A 77 -11.94 7.48 2.91
CA ILE A 77 -12.81 8.61 2.59
C ILE A 77 -13.08 9.45 3.85
N ALA A 78 -13.31 8.79 4.99
CA ALA A 78 -13.52 9.46 6.28
C ALA A 78 -12.23 10.09 6.85
N GLY A 79 -11.06 9.68 6.35
CA GLY A 79 -9.77 10.19 6.81
C GLY A 79 -9.30 9.60 8.14
N GLU A 80 -9.77 8.39 8.47
CA GLU A 80 -9.39 7.68 9.71
C GLU A 80 -7.90 7.33 9.71
N TYR A 81 -7.38 6.87 8.58
CA TYR A 81 -5.97 6.49 8.47
C TYR A 81 -5.02 7.70 8.51
N ALA A 82 -5.53 8.92 8.30
CA ALA A 82 -4.74 10.15 8.36
C ALA A 82 -4.45 10.63 9.80
N GLN A 83 -5.06 10.01 10.82
CA GLN A 83 -4.92 10.41 12.24
C GLN A 83 -3.56 10.07 12.87
N LYS A 84 -2.82 9.13 12.27
CA LYS A 84 -1.48 8.69 12.68
C LYS A 84 -0.57 8.61 11.46
N LYS A 85 0.74 8.49 11.67
CA LYS A 85 1.66 8.14 10.58
C LYS A 85 1.41 6.72 10.12
N SER A 86 0.59 6.55 9.10
CA SER A 86 0.09 5.24 8.68
C SER A 86 0.58 4.82 7.30
N MET A 87 0.65 3.52 7.08
CA MET A 87 0.83 2.95 5.74
C MET A 87 -0.25 1.91 5.50
N LEU A 88 -0.91 2.05 4.36
CA LEU A 88 -1.88 1.12 3.84
C LEU A 88 -1.22 0.27 2.76
N VAL A 89 -1.24 -1.05 2.95
CA VAL A 89 -0.62 -2.03 2.07
C VAL A 89 -1.71 -2.78 1.29
N LEU A 90 -1.56 -2.77 -0.03
CA LEU A 90 -2.40 -3.46 -1.00
C LEU A 90 -1.61 -4.61 -1.63
N GLU A 91 -2.29 -5.68 -2.03
CA GLU A 91 -1.64 -6.82 -2.68
C GLU A 91 -1.34 -6.55 -4.16
N SER A 92 -2.12 -5.70 -4.84
CA SER A 92 -2.04 -5.55 -6.29
C SER A 92 -2.29 -4.12 -6.81
N PRO A 93 -1.80 -3.78 -8.03
CA PRO A 93 -2.22 -2.57 -8.76
C PRO A 93 -3.72 -2.51 -9.02
N GLY A 94 -4.36 -3.66 -9.24
CA GLY A 94 -5.81 -3.75 -9.43
C GLY A 94 -6.58 -3.24 -8.20
N ASP A 95 -6.17 -3.61 -6.99
CA ASP A 95 -6.80 -3.10 -5.76
C ASP A 95 -6.58 -1.59 -5.59
N ALA A 96 -5.39 -1.09 -5.94
CA ALA A 96 -5.11 0.35 -5.91
C ALA A 96 -6.01 1.13 -6.89
N LEU A 97 -6.19 0.60 -8.11
CA LEU A 97 -7.10 1.20 -9.08
C LEU A 97 -8.57 1.16 -8.61
N ARG A 98 -9.00 0.05 -8.00
CA ARG A 98 -10.35 -0.06 -7.42
C ARG A 98 -10.61 1.00 -6.35
N LEU A 99 -9.61 1.40 -5.55
CA LEU A 99 -9.78 2.50 -4.58
C LEU A 99 -10.14 3.80 -5.28
N LEU A 100 -9.45 4.15 -6.38
CA LEU A 100 -9.75 5.34 -7.18
C LEU A 100 -11.15 5.28 -7.78
N HIS A 101 -11.55 4.13 -8.34
CA HIS A 101 -12.89 3.94 -8.87
C HIS A 101 -13.99 4.07 -7.81
N LYS A 102 -13.68 3.77 -6.54
CA LYS A 102 -14.58 3.98 -5.39
C LYS A 102 -14.56 5.40 -4.83
N GLY A 103 -13.84 6.33 -5.44
CA GLY A 103 -13.80 7.74 -5.06
C GLY A 103 -12.74 8.09 -4.01
N VAL A 104 -11.81 7.18 -3.69
CA VAL A 104 -10.68 7.48 -2.82
C VAL A 104 -9.72 8.41 -3.56
N ALA A 105 -9.40 9.55 -2.95
CA ALA A 105 -8.44 10.50 -3.50
C ALA A 105 -6.99 10.03 -3.31
N LEU A 106 -6.46 9.29 -4.29
CA LEU A 106 -5.07 8.81 -4.30
C LEU A 106 -4.17 9.76 -5.12
N ARG A 107 -3.13 10.34 -4.52
CA ARG A 107 -2.18 11.25 -5.21
C ARG A 107 -0.80 10.63 -5.46
N LYS A 108 -0.41 9.67 -4.63
CA LYS A 108 0.89 9.01 -4.65
C LYS A 108 0.66 7.52 -4.40
N LEU A 109 1.39 6.68 -5.12
CA LEU A 109 1.37 5.23 -4.97
C LEU A 109 2.80 4.70 -4.99
N HIS A 110 3.14 3.86 -4.02
CA HIS A 110 4.44 3.22 -3.92
C HIS A 110 4.34 1.76 -4.34
N VAL A 111 5.04 1.35 -5.40
CA VAL A 111 5.16 -0.06 -5.80
C VAL A 111 6.38 -0.65 -5.13
N GLY A 112 6.13 -1.54 -4.19
CA GLY A 112 7.14 -2.12 -3.32
C GLY A 112 7.72 -3.42 -3.82
N GLY A 113 6.83 -4.37 -4.07
CA GLY A 113 7.19 -5.72 -4.48
C GLY A 113 6.05 -6.34 -5.26
N LEU A 114 6.31 -6.72 -6.50
CA LEU A 114 5.43 -7.55 -7.29
C LEU A 114 6.31 -8.66 -7.85
N HIS A 115 6.19 -9.87 -7.32
CA HIS A 115 7.07 -10.98 -7.67
C HIS A 115 6.61 -11.65 -8.95
N PHE A 116 7.52 -12.42 -9.56
CA PHE A 116 7.24 -13.15 -10.79
C PHE A 116 5.98 -14.01 -10.66
N ARG A 117 5.10 -13.87 -11.65
CA ARG A 117 3.92 -14.72 -11.89
C ARG A 117 3.99 -15.15 -13.34
N GLU A 118 3.40 -16.28 -13.67
CA GLU A 118 3.36 -16.72 -15.07
C GLU A 118 2.72 -15.64 -15.95
N GLY A 119 3.41 -15.26 -17.03
CA GLY A 119 2.97 -14.20 -17.94
C GLY A 119 3.27 -12.76 -17.47
N SER A 120 3.98 -12.55 -16.37
CA SER A 120 4.51 -11.22 -16.02
C SER A 120 5.91 -11.00 -16.59
N GLU A 121 6.21 -9.73 -16.90
CA GLU A 121 7.50 -9.28 -17.39
C GLU A 121 8.24 -8.50 -16.31
N GLU A 122 9.56 -8.65 -16.26
CA GLU A 122 10.40 -7.87 -15.35
C GLU A 122 10.45 -6.40 -15.77
N LEU A 123 10.08 -5.50 -14.85
CA LEU A 123 10.31 -4.06 -14.97
C LEU A 123 11.52 -3.63 -14.13
N LEU A 124 11.61 -4.17 -12.91
CA LEU A 124 12.71 -4.01 -11.96
C LEU A 124 12.95 -5.35 -11.27
N PRO A 125 14.11 -5.58 -10.63
CA PRO A 125 14.40 -6.85 -9.95
C PRO A 125 13.39 -7.30 -8.89
N TYR A 126 12.54 -6.37 -8.42
CA TYR A 126 11.48 -6.59 -7.42
C TYR A 126 10.08 -6.21 -7.94
N VAL A 127 9.95 -5.85 -9.21
CA VAL A 127 8.66 -5.50 -9.84
C VAL A 127 8.52 -6.24 -11.16
N PHE A 128 7.65 -7.24 -11.16
CA PHE A 128 7.20 -7.97 -12.33
C PHE A 128 5.74 -7.63 -12.59
N LEU A 129 5.40 -7.23 -13.81
CA LEU A 129 4.06 -6.75 -14.17
C LEU A 129 3.45 -7.64 -15.25
N SER A 130 2.22 -8.10 -15.02
CA SER A 130 1.38 -8.60 -16.09
C SER A 130 0.83 -7.45 -16.94
N ASN A 131 0.21 -7.77 -18.09
CA ASN A 131 -0.49 -6.78 -18.90
C ASN A 131 -1.59 -6.05 -18.09
N TRP A 132 -2.29 -6.76 -17.20
CA TRP A 132 -3.32 -6.16 -16.35
C TRP A 132 -2.73 -5.21 -15.30
N ASP A 133 -1.58 -5.57 -14.72
CA ASP A 133 -0.86 -4.71 -13.78
C ASP A 133 -0.44 -3.40 -14.45
N ARG A 134 0.13 -3.48 -15.67
CA ARG A 134 0.52 -2.30 -16.46
C ARG A 134 -0.69 -1.41 -16.77
N MET A 135 -1.76 -2.00 -17.32
CA MET A 135 -2.99 -1.25 -17.62
C MET A 135 -3.53 -0.50 -16.39
N ALA A 136 -3.50 -1.13 -15.21
CA ALA A 136 -3.96 -0.48 -13.99
C ALA A 136 -3.05 0.68 -13.55
N LEU A 137 -1.73 0.50 -13.63
CA LEU A 137 -0.76 1.55 -13.32
C LEU A 137 -0.84 2.71 -14.32
N ASP A 138 -1.01 2.43 -15.60
CA ASP A 138 -1.11 3.42 -16.67
C ASP A 138 -2.40 4.25 -16.53
N GLU A 139 -3.54 3.62 -16.25
CA GLU A 139 -4.78 4.35 -15.97
C GLU A 139 -4.62 5.27 -14.74
N MET A 140 -3.92 4.81 -13.70
CA MET A 140 -3.62 5.64 -12.53
C MET A 140 -2.70 6.82 -12.89
N LEU A 141 -1.69 6.62 -13.74
CA LEU A 141 -0.84 7.71 -14.24
C LEU A 141 -1.65 8.74 -15.02
N GLU A 142 -2.53 8.31 -15.93
CA GLU A 142 -3.41 9.18 -16.71
C GLU A 142 -4.34 10.02 -15.83
N ARG A 143 -4.78 9.45 -14.70
CA ARG A 143 -5.58 10.14 -13.67
C ARG A 143 -4.75 11.06 -12.76
N GLY A 144 -3.43 11.16 -12.99
CA GLY A 144 -2.53 12.07 -12.28
C GLY A 144 -1.95 11.50 -10.98
N VAL A 145 -2.04 10.19 -10.74
CA VAL A 145 -1.37 9.54 -9.61
C VAL A 145 0.13 9.50 -9.89
N ARG A 146 0.94 9.94 -8.92
CA ARG A 146 2.40 9.78 -9.00
C ARG A 146 2.79 8.40 -8.50
N ILE A 147 3.36 7.59 -9.38
CA ILE A 147 3.75 6.21 -9.07
C ILE A 147 5.27 6.12 -8.96
N THR A 148 5.76 5.57 -7.85
CA THR A 148 7.19 5.34 -7.62
C THR A 148 7.43 3.90 -7.18
N CYS A 149 8.42 3.25 -7.78
CA CYS A 149 8.89 1.92 -7.40
C CYS A 149 10.05 2.03 -6.42
N GLN A 150 9.95 1.34 -5.28
CA GLN A 150 11.00 1.29 -4.26
C GLN A 150 10.78 0.10 -3.32
N ASP A 151 11.69 -0.87 -3.35
CA ASP A 151 11.63 -2.07 -2.52
C ASP A 151 11.85 -1.75 -1.04
N ILE A 152 12.95 -1.07 -0.72
CA ILE A 152 13.38 -0.76 0.66
C ILE A 152 13.81 0.71 0.81
N PRO A 153 13.82 1.26 2.04
CA PRO A 153 14.13 2.68 2.25
C PRO A 153 15.52 3.12 1.78
N SER A 154 16.50 2.21 1.73
CA SER A 154 17.89 2.51 1.37
C SER A 154 18.15 2.55 -0.14
N THR A 155 17.22 2.08 -0.98
CA THR A 155 17.35 2.15 -2.44
C THR A 155 16.81 3.46 -2.98
N THR A 156 17.27 3.85 -4.17
CA THR A 156 16.78 5.07 -4.83
C THR A 156 15.41 4.79 -5.46
N PRO A 157 14.37 5.60 -5.19
CA PRO A 157 13.07 5.41 -5.82
C PRO A 157 13.14 5.67 -7.32
N VAL A 158 12.47 4.82 -8.09
CA VAL A 158 12.36 4.94 -9.56
C VAL A 158 10.94 5.37 -9.90
N ALA A 159 10.78 6.43 -10.69
CA ALA A 159 9.45 6.85 -11.16
C ALA A 159 8.94 5.89 -12.24
N TYR A 160 7.70 5.40 -12.10
CA TYR A 160 7.02 4.64 -13.15
C TYR A 160 6.47 5.60 -14.21
N ARG A 161 6.63 5.27 -15.51
CA ARG A 161 6.34 6.16 -16.65
C ARG A 161 5.56 5.51 -17.80
N GLY A 162 5.07 4.27 -17.62
CA GLY A 162 4.56 3.41 -18.70
C GLY A 162 5.65 2.48 -19.22
#